data_AF-A0A2N6A7F4-F1
#
_entry.id   AF-A0A2N6A7F4-F1
#
_cell.length_a   1.000
_cell.length_b   1.000
_cell.length_c   1.000
_cell.angle_alpha   90.00
_cell.angle_beta   90.00
_cell.angle_gamma   90.00
#
_symmetry.space_group_name_H-M   'P 1'
#
loop_
_entity.id
_entity.type
_entity.pdbx_description
1 polymer ?
#
loop_
_entity_poly.entity_id
_entity_poly.type
_entity_poly.pdbx_seq_one_letter_code
_entity_poly.pdbx_strand_id
1 'polypeptide(L)'
;MQEEKQVKKEEEKKEENKKVENEKVCAILAYLLIGVIWFFLDEKMKKSEFAKFHVKQALGLIIADIAVSILVALTLIGMLLYPLLYAAYLVLAVMGIINANNGDKKELPYIGSYASKYLKF
;
A
#
# COMPACT_ATOMS: atom_id res chain seq x y z
N MET A 1 -12.19 -27.14 32.04
CA MET A 1 -11.42 -27.94 31.05
C MET A 1 -11.96 -27.90 29.61
N GLN A 2 -13.26 -28.13 29.34
CA GLN A 2 -13.82 -27.93 27.97
C GLN A 2 -14.15 -26.45 27.68
N GLU A 3 -14.73 -25.73 28.65
CA GLU A 3 -14.99 -24.28 28.53
C GLU A 3 -13.71 -23.45 28.36
N GLU A 4 -12.67 -23.74 29.14
CA GLU A 4 -11.36 -23.05 29.02
C GLU A 4 -10.72 -23.23 27.63
N LYS A 5 -10.89 -24.41 27.00
CA LYS A 5 -10.41 -24.65 25.63
C LYS A 5 -11.22 -23.88 24.59
N GLN A 6 -12.51 -23.69 24.84
CA GLN A 6 -13.39 -22.92 23.96
C GLN A 6 -13.10 -21.42 24.03
N VAL A 7 -12.95 -20.87 25.24
CA VAL A 7 -12.59 -19.46 25.46
C VAL A 7 -11.25 -19.12 24.80
N LYS A 8 -10.22 -19.94 25.01
CA LYS A 8 -8.91 -19.73 24.39
C LYS A 8 -8.99 -19.72 22.85
N LYS A 9 -9.78 -20.61 22.25
CA LYS A 9 -9.97 -20.68 20.80
C LYS A 9 -10.69 -19.45 20.25
N GLU A 10 -11.64 -18.89 21.01
CA GLU A 10 -12.34 -17.66 20.64
C GLU A 10 -11.42 -16.43 20.71
N GLU A 11 -10.54 -16.36 21.72
CA GLU A 11 -9.53 -15.30 21.85
C GLU A 11 -8.52 -15.34 20.69
N GLU A 12 -7.97 -16.52 20.37
CA GLU A 12 -7.04 -16.71 19.25
C GLU A 12 -7.66 -16.27 17.92
N LYS A 13 -8.91 -16.68 17.66
CA LYS A 13 -9.65 -16.28 16.45
C LYS A 13 -9.89 -14.78 16.38
N LYS A 14 -10.19 -14.13 17.51
CA LYS A 14 -10.42 -12.68 17.59
C LYS A 14 -9.12 -11.90 17.31
N GLU A 15 -8.00 -12.36 17.86
CA GLU A 15 -6.69 -11.77 17.59
C GLU A 15 -6.28 -11.92 16.12
N GLU A 16 -6.51 -13.10 15.53
CA GLU A 16 -6.25 -13.36 14.11
C GLU A 16 -7.09 -12.44 13.21
N ASN A 17 -8.40 -12.33 13.47
CA ASN A 17 -9.29 -11.43 12.72
C ASN A 17 -8.82 -9.98 12.80
N LYS A 18 -8.46 -9.52 14.01
CA LYS A 18 -7.96 -8.15 14.21
C LYS A 18 -6.63 -7.91 13.49
N LYS A 19 -5.75 -8.91 13.46
CA LYS A 19 -4.50 -8.86 12.70
C LYS A 19 -4.79 -8.70 11.21
N VAL A 20 -5.65 -9.55 10.63
CA VAL A 20 -6.04 -9.48 9.21
C VAL A 20 -6.65 -8.12 8.87
N GLU A 21 -7.52 -7.60 9.73
CA GLU A 21 -8.13 -6.29 9.56
C GLU A 21 -7.08 -5.17 9.55
N ASN A 22 -6.17 -5.14 10.52
CA ASN A 22 -5.11 -4.13 10.60
C ASN A 22 -4.20 -4.15 9.37
N GLU A 23 -3.82 -5.34 8.90
CA GLU A 23 -3.02 -5.49 7.68
C GLU A 23 -3.74 -4.90 6.46
N LYS A 24 -5.05 -5.12 6.35
CA LYS A 24 -5.90 -4.56 5.30
C LYS A 24 -5.98 -3.04 5.36
N VAL A 25 -6.23 -2.48 6.56
CA VAL A 25 -6.28 -1.03 6.76
C VAL A 25 -4.92 -0.41 6.42
N CYS A 26 -3.82 -1.01 6.86
CA CYS A 26 -2.46 -0.53 6.55
C CYS A 26 -2.20 -0.53 5.04
N ALA A 27 -2.58 -1.59 4.33
CA ALA A 27 -2.43 -1.70 2.88
C ALA A 27 -3.23 -0.64 2.11
N ILE A 28 -4.48 -0.38 2.51
CA ILE A 28 -5.32 0.67 1.90
C ILE A 28 -4.69 2.05 2.14
N LEU A 29 -4.30 2.34 3.39
CA LEU A 29 -3.73 3.64 3.76
C LEU A 29 -2.34 3.89 3.18
N ALA A 30 -1.63 2.86 2.72
CA ALA A 30 -0.31 3.01 2.12
C ALA A 30 -0.34 3.95 0.90
N TYR A 31 -1.46 4.00 0.16
CA TYR A 31 -1.64 4.90 -0.98
C TYR A 31 -1.90 6.38 -0.60
N LEU A 32 -2.03 6.69 0.70
CA LEU A 32 -2.21 8.05 1.23
C LEU A 32 -0.99 8.53 2.04
N LEU A 33 0.18 7.90 1.88
CA LEU A 33 1.43 8.12 2.62
C LEU A 33 1.35 7.81 4.12
N ILE A 34 0.25 8.10 4.80
CA ILE A 34 0.04 7.79 6.22
C ILE A 34 0.18 6.30 6.53
N GLY A 35 -0.30 5.42 5.65
CA GLY A 35 -0.12 3.97 5.83
C GLY A 35 1.32 3.51 5.59
N VAL A 36 2.11 4.24 4.80
CA VAL A 36 3.56 3.99 4.66
C VAL A 36 4.26 4.30 5.98
N ILE A 37 3.94 5.44 6.58
CA ILE A 37 4.50 5.83 7.89
C ILE A 37 4.11 4.80 8.95
N TRP A 38 2.82 4.45 9.04
CA TRP A 38 2.35 3.43 9.98
C TRP A 38 3.05 2.09 9.78
N PHE A 39 3.19 1.62 8.54
CA PHE A 39 3.91 0.38 8.23
C PHE A 39 5.31 0.36 8.82
N PHE A 40 6.11 1.43 8.68
CA PHE A 40 7.48 1.44 9.19
C PHE A 40 7.56 1.52 10.73
N LEU A 41 6.55 2.09 11.38
CA LEU A 41 6.47 2.24 12.83
C LEU A 41 5.91 1.00 13.54
N ASP A 42 5.16 0.15 12.85
CA ASP A 42 4.52 -1.04 13.43
C ASP A 42 5.22 -2.35 13.02
N GLU A 43 5.89 -3.00 13.98
CA GLU A 43 6.58 -4.28 13.77
C GLU A 43 5.65 -5.40 13.27
N LYS A 44 4.36 -5.36 13.59
CA LYS A 44 3.40 -6.35 13.10
C LYS A 44 3.13 -6.14 11.62
N MET A 45 3.00 -4.87 11.19
CA MET A 45 2.80 -4.53 9.78
C MET A 45 4.03 -4.88 8.95
N LYS A 46 5.24 -4.63 9.48
CA LYS A 46 6.50 -5.08 8.85
C LYS A 46 6.67 -6.59 8.74
N LYS A 47 5.85 -7.39 9.41
CA LYS A 47 5.82 -8.86 9.24
C LYS A 47 4.72 -9.33 8.30
N SER A 48 3.78 -8.44 7.94
CA SER A 48 2.73 -8.76 6.98
C SER A 48 3.25 -8.67 5.55
N GLU A 49 3.24 -9.79 4.86
CA GLU A 49 3.54 -9.84 3.42
C GLU A 49 2.48 -9.11 2.58
N PHE A 50 1.26 -8.96 3.10
CA PHE A 50 0.20 -8.20 2.45
C PHE A 50 0.43 -6.69 2.57
N ALA A 51 0.67 -6.19 3.79
CA ALA A 51 0.98 -4.78 4.01
C ALA A 51 2.27 -4.38 3.28
N LYS A 52 3.33 -5.19 3.37
CA LYS A 52 4.58 -4.98 2.61
C LYS A 52 4.34 -4.80 1.12
N PHE A 53 3.54 -5.68 0.53
CA PHE A 53 3.27 -5.61 -0.91
C PHE A 53 2.66 -4.27 -1.30
N HIS A 54 1.57 -3.86 -0.64
CA HIS A 54 0.89 -2.59 -0.98
C HIS A 54 1.73 -1.37 -0.62
N VAL A 55 2.55 -1.43 0.44
CA VAL A 55 3.49 -0.35 0.78
C VAL A 55 4.58 -0.20 -0.29
N LYS A 56 5.10 -1.30 -0.84
CA LYS A 56 6.03 -1.23 -1.99
C LYS A 56 5.36 -0.62 -3.21
N GLN A 57 4.16 -1.08 -3.56
CA GLN A 57 3.42 -0.56 -4.72
C GLN A 57 3.13 0.95 -4.56
N ALA A 58 2.66 1.38 -3.39
CA ALA A 58 2.38 2.78 -3.09
C ALA A 58 3.65 3.64 -3.09
N LEU A 59 4.73 3.19 -2.46
CA LEU A 59 6.02 3.91 -2.48
C LEU A 59 6.58 4.02 -3.89
N GLY A 60 6.53 2.95 -4.68
CA GLY A 60 6.96 2.98 -6.08
C GLY A 60 6.15 3.99 -6.90
N LEU A 61 4.85 4.07 -6.67
CA LEU A 61 3.97 5.05 -7.32
C LEU A 61 4.30 6.49 -6.89
N ILE A 62 4.54 6.74 -5.59
CA ILE A 62 4.95 8.05 -5.07
C ILE A 62 6.31 8.48 -5.64
N ILE A 63 7.29 7.56 -5.68
CA ILE A 63 8.61 7.84 -6.26
C ILE A 63 8.49 8.18 -7.75
N ALA A 64 7.63 7.46 -8.48
CA ALA A 64 7.38 7.75 -9.90
C ALA A 64 6.75 9.15 -10.10
N ASP A 65 5.78 9.53 -9.27
CA ASP A 65 5.16 10.87 -9.32
C ASP A 65 6.16 12.00 -9.00
N ILE A 66 7.02 11.80 -7.99
CA ILE A 66 8.11 12.74 -7.68
C ILE A 66 9.07 12.86 -8.86
N ALA A 67 9.47 11.75 -9.48
CA ALA A 67 10.36 11.78 -10.64
C ALA A 67 9.72 12.53 -11.82
N VAL A 68 8.45 12.24 -12.13
CA VAL A 68 7.69 12.90 -13.19
C VAL A 68 7.52 14.40 -12.92
N SER A 69 7.12 14.78 -11.70
CA SER A 69 6.93 16.19 -11.31
C SER A 69 8.21 17.01 -11.48
N ILE A 70 9.37 16.48 -11.06
CA ILE A 70 10.67 17.13 -11.24
C ILE A 70 10.98 17.33 -12.73
N LEU A 71 10.76 16.30 -13.56
CA LEU A 71 11.06 16.37 -15.00
C LEU A 71 10.19 17.40 -15.72
N VAL A 72 8.90 17.47 -15.40
CA VAL A 72 7.96 18.36 -16.09
C VAL A 72 8.00 19.79 -15.57
N ALA A 73 8.42 20.01 -14.32
CA ALA A 73 8.56 21.35 -13.73
C ALA A 73 9.60 22.24 -14.45
N LEU A 74 10.52 21.64 -15.22
CA LEU A 74 11.56 22.36 -15.95
C LEU A 74 11.02 23.22 -17.12
N THR A 75 9.78 23.00 -17.57
CA THR A 75 9.21 23.72 -18.72
C THR A 75 7.78 24.18 -18.47
N LEU A 76 7.39 25.31 -19.08
CA LEU A 76 6.00 25.81 -19.04
C LEU A 76 5.00 24.80 -19.60
N ILE A 77 5.38 24.09 -20.67
CA ILE A 77 4.54 23.06 -21.28
C ILE A 77 4.38 21.86 -20.33
N GLY A 78 5.48 21.42 -19.69
CA GLY A 78 5.44 20.33 -18.71
C GLY A 78 4.55 20.64 -17.51
N MET A 79 4.59 21.88 -17.00
CA MET A 79 3.68 22.31 -15.94
C MET A 79 2.20 22.21 -16.34
N LEU A 80 1.85 22.55 -17.59
CA LEU A 80 0.48 22.41 -18.10
C LEU A 80 0.04 20.95 -18.26
N LEU A 81 0.98 20.02 -18.47
CA LEU A 81 0.72 18.59 -18.58
C LEU A 81 0.60 17.90 -17.21
N TYR A 82 1.14 18.48 -16.15
CA TYR A 82 1.16 17.87 -14.81
C TYR A 82 -0.23 17.45 -14.30
N PRO A 83 -1.31 18.23 -14.44
CA PRO A 83 -2.64 17.80 -13.99
C PRO A 83 -3.11 16.49 -14.64
N LEU A 84 -2.78 16.26 -15.91
CA LEU A 84 -3.12 15.02 -16.62
C LEU A 84 -2.29 13.84 -16.12
N LEU A 85 -1.01 14.06 -15.86
CA LEU A 85 -0.12 13.03 -15.29
C LEU A 85 -0.52 12.68 -13.86
N TYR A 86 -0.90 13.68 -13.07
CA TYR A 86 -1.42 13.50 -11.72
C TYR A 86 -2.76 12.74 -11.71
N ALA A 87 -3.63 12.96 -12.71
CA ALA A 87 -4.83 12.15 -12.87
C ALA A 87 -4.49 10.67 -13.12
N ALA A 88 -3.47 10.37 -13.93
CA ALA A 88 -3.00 9.00 -14.13
C ALA A 88 -2.45 8.38 -12.83
N TYR A 89 -1.69 9.15 -12.05
CA TYR A 89 -1.26 8.75 -10.69
C TYR A 89 -2.46 8.39 -9.80
N LEU A 90 -3.49 9.23 -9.75
CA LEU A 90 -4.68 9.00 -8.93
C LEU A 90 -5.42 7.73 -9.37
N VAL A 91 -5.53 7.47 -10.68
CA VAL A 91 -6.12 6.24 -11.19
C VAL A 91 -5.36 5.00 -10.70
N LEU A 92 -4.03 5.01 -10.78
CA LEU A 92 -3.20 3.91 -10.27
C LEU A 92 -3.32 3.76 -8.75
N ALA A 93 -3.36 4.87 -8.00
CA ALA A 93 -3.56 4.83 -6.55
C ALA A 93 -4.91 4.19 -6.18
N VAL A 94 -5.99 4.58 -6.86
CA VAL A 94 -7.33 4.00 -6.65
C VAL A 94 -7.37 2.53 -7.03
N MET A 95 -6.73 2.11 -8.12
CA MET A 95 -6.61 0.69 -8.47
C MET A 95 -5.91 -0.10 -7.36
N GLY A 96 -4.84 0.47 -6.79
CA GLY A 96 -4.12 -0.11 -5.67
C GLY A 96 -4.97 -0.26 -4.41
N ILE A 97 -5.76 0.77 -4.08
CA ILE A 97 -6.72 0.77 -2.97
C ILE A 97 -7.81 -0.30 -3.19
N ILE A 98 -8.35 -0.42 -4.40
CA ILE A 98 -9.36 -1.45 -4.74
C ILE A 98 -8.76 -2.85 -4.55
N ASN A 99 -7.55 -3.08 -5.07
CA ASN A 99 -6.85 -4.36 -4.89
C ASN A 99 -6.61 -4.67 -3.40
N ALA A 100 -6.14 -3.69 -2.62
CA ALA A 100 -5.95 -3.83 -1.17
C ALA A 100 -7.27 -4.16 -0.46
N ASN A 101 -8.35 -3.49 -0.83
CA ASN A 101 -9.67 -3.74 -0.26
C ASN A 101 -10.21 -5.14 -0.61
N ASN A 102 -9.84 -5.69 -1.76
CA ASN A 102 -10.23 -7.03 -2.17
C ASN A 102 -9.31 -8.13 -1.59
N GLY A 103 -8.20 -7.76 -0.93
CA GLY A 103 -7.20 -8.71 -0.46
C GLY A 103 -6.24 -9.21 -1.56
N ASP A 104 -6.22 -8.53 -2.71
CA ASP A 104 -5.46 -8.91 -3.89
C ASP A 104 -4.06 -8.29 -3.90
N LYS A 105 -3.02 -9.13 -4.02
CA LYS A 105 -1.64 -8.68 -4.29
C LYS A 105 -1.38 -8.53 -5.79
N LYS A 106 -2.10 -7.62 -6.44
CA LYS A 106 -1.95 -7.30 -7.88
C LYS A 106 -1.07 -6.09 -8.07
N GLU A 107 -0.04 -6.23 -8.91
CA GLU A 107 0.87 -5.13 -9.22
C GLU A 107 0.17 -4.03 -10.00
N LEU A 108 0.55 -2.78 -9.75
CA LEU A 108 0.07 -1.66 -10.53
C LEU A 108 0.66 -1.70 -11.95
N PRO A 109 -0.13 -1.36 -12.99
CA PRO A 109 0.38 -1.21 -14.35
C PRO A 109 1.59 -0.28 -14.41
N TYR A 110 2.54 -0.61 -15.30
CA TYR A 110 3.76 0.14 -15.63
C TYR A 110 4.80 0.31 -14.52
N ILE A 111 4.40 0.51 -13.26
CA ILE A 111 5.30 0.84 -12.14
C ILE A 111 5.43 -0.29 -11.11
N GLY A 112 4.45 -1.19 -11.04
CA GLY A 112 4.36 -2.17 -9.96
C GLY A 112 5.48 -3.19 -9.94
N SER A 113 5.90 -3.68 -11.11
CA SER A 113 7.00 -4.65 -11.22
C SER A 113 8.35 -4.04 -10.81
N TYR A 114 8.58 -2.77 -11.14
CA TYR A 114 9.77 -2.04 -10.69
C TYR A 114 9.76 -1.81 -9.18
N ALA A 115 8.61 -1.43 -8.62
CA ALA A 115 8.43 -1.27 -7.19
C ALA A 115 8.78 -2.56 -6.44
N SER A 116 8.24 -3.71 -6.87
CA SER A 116 8.53 -5.02 -6.30
C SER A 116 10.01 -5.40 -6.43
N LYS A 117 10.65 -5.09 -7.56
CA LYS A 117 12.04 -5.45 -7.86
C LYS A 117 13.07 -4.64 -7.05
N TYR A 118 12.83 -3.35 -6.88
CA TYR A 118 13.82 -2.42 -6.31
C TYR A 118 13.60 -2.11 -4.83
N LEU A 119 12.35 -2.16 -4.34
CA LEU A 119 12.06 -1.95 -2.92
C LEU A 119 12.17 -3.26 -2.13
N LYS A 120 13.35 -3.48 -1.54
CA LYS A 120 13.72 -4.72 -0.83
C LYS A 120 13.63 -4.55 0.69
N PHE A 121 12.41 -4.59 1.21
CA PHE A 121 12.11 -4.70 2.65
C PHE A 121 10.93 -5.65 2.88
#